data_AF-A0A6H5K2A4-F1
#
_entry.id   AF-A0A6H5K2A4-F1
#
_cell.length_a   1.000
_cell.length_b   1.000
_cell.length_c   1.000
_cell.angle_alpha   90.00
_cell.angle_beta   90.00
_cell.angle_gamma   90.00
#
_symmetry.space_group_name_H-M   'P 1'
#
loop_
_entity.id
_entity.type
_entity.pdbx_description
1 polymer ?
#
loop_
_entity_poly.entity_id
_entity_poly.type
_entity_poly.pdbx_seq_one_letter_code
_entity_poly.pdbx_strand_id
1 'polypeptide(L)'
;MAHRGGVADVLWETRREKLLRALRDVFGHQGFRGKQEEAMREISSGHDALVVMPTGGGKSLCYQLPAVVADGVCVVVSPLIALTEDQGFSN
;
A
#
# COMPACT_ATOMS: atom_id res chain seq x y z
N MET A 1 -17.45 20.83 9.16
CA MET A 1 -16.31 21.79 9.16
C MET A 1 -15.07 20.99 9.54
N ALA A 2 -14.35 20.45 8.54
CA ALA A 2 -13.20 19.57 8.78
C ALA A 2 -11.96 20.43 8.99
N HIS A 3 -11.32 20.30 10.14
CA HIS A 3 -9.98 20.84 10.39
C HIS A 3 -8.97 20.12 9.48
N ARG A 4 -8.76 20.65 8.26
CA ARG A 4 -7.61 20.28 7.43
C ARG A 4 -6.39 21.02 7.97
N GLY A 5 -5.33 20.30 8.33
CA GLY A 5 -4.05 20.89 8.74
C GLY A 5 -3.46 20.37 10.04
N GLY A 6 -3.91 19.20 10.53
CA GLY A 6 -3.29 18.56 11.69
C GLY A 6 -1.93 17.94 11.35
N VAL A 7 -1.09 17.68 12.37
CA VAL A 7 0.19 16.98 12.20
C VAL A 7 0.01 15.64 11.47
N ALA A 8 -1.08 14.93 11.75
CA ALA A 8 -1.42 13.67 11.06
C ALA A 8 -1.64 13.85 9.54
N ASP A 9 -2.26 14.97 9.11
CA ASP A 9 -2.46 15.25 7.69
C ASP A 9 -1.14 15.52 6.98
N VAL A 10 -0.22 16.25 7.64
CA VAL A 10 1.12 16.55 7.09
C VAL A 10 1.97 15.29 6.98
N LEU A 11 1.93 14.43 8.02
CA LEU A 11 2.61 13.13 8.01
C LEU A 11 2.05 12.21 6.92
N TRP A 12 0.73 12.21 6.73
CA TRP A 12 0.11 11.47 5.65
C TRP A 12 0.57 11.98 4.29
N GLU A 13 0.55 13.28 4.01
CA GLU A 13 0.95 13.80 2.70
C GLU A 13 2.42 13.45 2.38
N THR A 14 3.30 13.55 3.37
CA THR A 14 4.71 13.16 3.24
C THR A 14 4.86 11.68 2.88
N ARG A 15 4.09 10.79 3.53
CA ARG A 15 4.10 9.35 3.25
C ARG A 15 3.47 9.04 1.90
N ARG A 16 2.35 9.70 1.58
CA ARG A 16 1.64 9.59 0.31
C ARG A 16 2.54 9.90 -0.87
N GLU A 17 3.35 10.95 -0.78
CA GLU A 17 4.34 11.25 -1.80
C GLU A 17 5.39 10.14 -1.98
N LYS A 18 5.89 9.55 -0.88
CA LYS A 18 6.82 8.42 -0.94
C LYS A 18 6.16 7.21 -1.60
N LEU A 19 4.91 6.90 -1.24
CA LEU A 19 4.13 5.84 -1.86
C LEU A 19 3.94 6.09 -3.36
N LEU A 20 3.58 7.30 -3.78
CA LEU A 20 3.43 7.65 -5.20
C LEU A 20 4.74 7.56 -5.98
N ARG A 21 5.88 7.92 -5.36
CA ARG A 21 7.21 7.73 -5.97
C ARG A 21 7.50 6.24 -6.16
N ALA A 22 7.42 5.44 -5.10
CA ALA A 22 7.65 4.00 -5.18
C ALA A 22 6.66 3.30 -6.14
N LEU A 23 5.42 3.76 -6.22
CA LEU A 23 4.41 3.23 -7.14
C LEU A 23 4.82 3.39 -8.60
N ARG A 24 5.44 4.52 -8.95
CA ARG A 24 5.98 4.75 -10.29
C ARG A 24 7.28 3.99 -10.50
N ASP A 25 8.21 4.12 -9.56
CA ASP A 25 9.59 3.70 -9.76
C ASP A 25 9.76 2.18 -9.65
N VAL A 26 8.95 1.51 -8.82
CA VAL A 26 9.03 0.06 -8.56
C VAL A 26 7.92 -0.71 -9.29
N PHE A 27 6.70 -0.15 -9.35
CA PHE A 27 5.53 -0.85 -9.89
C PHE A 27 5.06 -0.31 -11.25
N GLY A 28 5.64 0.78 -11.76
CA GLY A 28 5.32 1.34 -13.07
C GLY A 28 3.90 1.93 -13.19
N HIS A 29 3.22 2.23 -12.09
CA HIS A 29 1.86 2.77 -12.10
C HIS A 29 1.83 4.28 -11.83
N GLN A 30 0.96 5.02 -12.52
CA GLN A 30 0.90 6.49 -12.44
C GLN A 30 0.13 7.03 -11.23
N GLY A 31 -0.68 6.20 -10.58
CA GLY A 31 -1.50 6.59 -9.44
C GLY A 31 -2.30 5.43 -8.86
N PHE A 32 -2.82 5.66 -7.65
CA PHE A 32 -3.67 4.69 -6.98
C PHE A 32 -4.98 4.45 -7.74
N ARG A 33 -5.53 3.26 -7.59
CA ARG A 33 -6.82 2.86 -8.15
C ARG A 33 -7.81 2.52 -7.05
N GLY A 34 -9.07 2.92 -7.24
CA GLY A 34 -10.17 2.57 -6.34
C GLY A 34 -9.86 2.90 -4.87
N LYS A 35 -9.85 1.88 -4.03
CA LYS A 35 -9.70 1.98 -2.57
C LYS A 35 -8.27 1.79 -2.06
N GLN A 36 -7.27 1.75 -2.95
CA GLN A 36 -5.87 1.51 -2.57
C GLN A 36 -5.33 2.60 -1.63
N GLU A 37 -5.57 3.87 -1.94
CA GLU A 37 -5.07 4.99 -1.13
C GLU A 37 -5.68 4.99 0.27
N GLU A 38 -6.99 4.73 0.37
CA GLU A 38 -7.73 4.64 1.64
C GLU A 38 -7.18 3.48 2.50
N ALA A 39 -7.00 2.29 1.91
CA ALA A 39 -6.43 1.15 2.62
C ALA A 39 -4.99 1.42 3.11
N MET A 40 -4.14 1.99 2.26
CA MET A 40 -2.75 2.31 2.63
C MET A 40 -2.68 3.42 3.68
N ARG A 41 -3.62 4.36 3.69
CA ARG A 41 -3.71 5.40 4.72
C ARG A 41 -3.99 4.81 6.10
N GLU A 42 -4.95 3.88 6.19
CA GLU A 42 -5.26 3.19 7.45
C GLU A 42 -4.06 2.35 7.93
N ILE A 43 -3.49 1.52 7.04
CA ILE A 43 -2.31 0.69 7.34
C ILE A 43 -1.13 1.56 7.80
N SER A 44 -0.86 2.65 7.07
CA SER A 44 0.24 3.58 7.41
C SER A 44 -0.01 4.32 8.73
N SER A 45 -1.25 4.46 9.16
CA SER A 45 -1.60 5.06 10.45
C SER A 45 -1.48 4.07 11.62
N GLY A 46 -1.10 2.82 11.34
CA GLY A 46 -1.00 1.77 12.35
C GLY A 46 -2.34 1.15 12.73
N HIS A 47 -3.38 1.35 11.92
CA HIS A 47 -4.68 0.72 12.12
C HIS A 47 -4.77 -0.62 11.37
N ASP A 48 -5.54 -1.54 11.94
CA ASP A 48 -5.94 -2.77 11.24
C ASP A 48 -6.93 -2.43 10.12
N ALA A 49 -6.80 -3.11 8.97
CA ALA A 49 -7.65 -2.87 7.81
C ALA A 49 -8.17 -4.19 7.20
N LEU A 50 -9.49 -4.28 7.00
CA LEU A 50 -10.12 -5.33 6.20
C LEU A 50 -10.32 -4.81 4.77
N VAL A 51 -9.50 -5.31 3.84
CA VAL A 51 -9.54 -4.88 2.43
C VAL A 51 -10.30 -5.89 1.58
N VAL A 52 -11.53 -5.56 1.18
CA VAL A 52 -12.34 -6.34 0.24
C VAL A 52 -12.29 -5.69 -1.14
N MET A 53 -11.76 -6.43 -2.11
CA MET A 53 -11.50 -5.99 -3.48
C MET A 53 -11.60 -7.21 -4.39
N PRO A 54 -12.12 -7.08 -5.62
CA PRO A 54 -12.18 -8.19 -6.57
C PRO A 54 -10.77 -8.62 -7.02
N THR A 55 -10.67 -9.82 -7.58
CA THR A 55 -9.48 -10.27 -8.30
C THR A 55 -9.10 -9.24 -9.38
N GLY A 56 -7.80 -8.96 -9.52
CA GLY A 56 -7.31 -7.90 -10.43
C GLY A 56 -7.52 -6.46 -9.94
N GLY A 57 -8.23 -6.26 -8.82
CA GLY A 57 -8.43 -4.94 -8.21
C GLY A 57 -7.17 -4.34 -7.58
N GLY A 58 -6.06 -5.08 -7.53
CA GLY A 58 -4.79 -4.61 -6.96
C GLY A 58 -4.76 -4.62 -5.43
N LYS A 59 -5.38 -5.63 -4.79
CA LYS A 59 -5.35 -5.83 -3.33
C LYS A 59 -3.93 -6.02 -2.79
N SER A 60 -3.09 -6.75 -3.52
CA SER A 60 -1.70 -7.03 -3.13
C SER A 60 -0.88 -5.76 -2.95
N LEU A 61 -1.09 -4.79 -3.85
CA LEU A 61 -0.42 -3.50 -3.79
C LEU A 61 -0.67 -2.78 -2.45
N CYS A 62 -1.86 -2.95 -1.83
CA CYS A 62 -2.22 -2.31 -0.57
C CYS A 62 -1.29 -2.67 0.61
N TYR A 63 -0.61 -3.82 0.58
CA TYR A 63 0.41 -4.18 1.56
C TYR A 63 1.84 -4.14 0.99
N GLN A 64 2.02 -4.44 -0.30
CA GLN A 64 3.33 -4.43 -0.94
C GLN A 64 3.93 -3.03 -1.04
N LEU A 65 3.14 -2.03 -1.46
CA LEU A 65 3.67 -0.68 -1.65
C LEU A 65 4.07 -0.02 -0.31
N PRO A 66 3.27 -0.10 0.77
CA PRO A 66 3.72 0.34 2.08
C PRO A 66 4.97 -0.40 2.57
N ALA A 67 5.08 -1.71 2.30
CA ALA A 67 6.25 -2.50 2.68
C ALA A 67 7.55 -2.01 2.01
N VAL A 68 7.48 -1.52 0.78
CA VAL A 68 8.64 -0.97 0.06
C VAL A 68 9.10 0.37 0.65
N VAL A 69 8.17 1.15 1.23
CA VAL A 69 8.44 2.50 1.74
C VAL A 69 8.78 2.52 3.24
N ALA A 70 8.31 1.53 3.99
CA ALA A 70 8.48 1.45 5.43
C ALA A 70 9.89 0.98 5.81
N ASP A 71 10.41 1.53 6.90
CA ASP A 71 11.59 0.97 7.57
C ASP A 71 11.15 -0.30 8.32
N GLY A 72 11.67 -1.46 7.92
CA GLY A 72 11.38 -2.74 8.58
C GLY A 72 11.04 -3.87 7.60
N VAL A 73 10.32 -4.87 8.09
CA VAL A 73 9.95 -6.07 7.33
C VAL A 73 8.44 -6.23 7.33
N CYS A 74 7.85 -6.40 6.14
CA CYS A 74 6.47 -6.80 5.98
C CYS A 74 6.38 -8.33 5.89
N VAL A 75 5.51 -8.92 6.72
CA VAL A 75 5.23 -10.35 6.71
C VAL A 75 3.90 -10.59 6.02
N VAL A 76 3.91 -11.37 4.94
CA VAL A 76 2.71 -11.76 4.20
C VAL A 76 2.46 -13.24 4.43
N VAL A 77 1.26 -13.57 4.92
CA VAL A 77 0.83 -14.96 5.13
C VAL A 77 -0.19 -15.32 4.07
N SER A 78 0.12 -16.32 3.24
CA SER A 78 -0.74 -16.83 2.19
C SER A 78 -0.81 -18.36 2.26
N PRO A 79 -2.00 -18.97 2.12
CA PRO A 79 -2.14 -20.42 2.03
C PRO A 79 -1.72 -20.99 0.66
N LEU A 80 -1.44 -20.14 -0.33
CA LEU A 80 -1.16 -20.53 -1.71
C LEU A 80 0.30 -20.28 -2.10
N ILE A 81 1.13 -21.34 -2.09
CA ILE A 81 2.55 -21.27 -2.44
C ILE A 81 2.76 -20.81 -3.90
N ALA A 82 2.00 -21.35 -4.85
CA ALA A 82 2.08 -20.97 -6.26
C ALA A 82 1.78 -19.48 -6.51
N LEU A 83 0.94 -18.87 -5.67
CA LEU A 83 0.67 -17.42 -5.74
C LEU A 83 1.82 -16.62 -5.13
N THR A 84 2.48 -17.15 -4.09
CA THR A 84 3.66 -16.52 -3.50
C THR A 84 4.85 -16.54 -4.46
N GLU A 85 5.01 -17.59 -5.27
CA GLU A 85 6.02 -17.66 -6.34
C GLU A 85 5.76 -16.63 -7.45
N ASP A 86 4.51 -16.49 -7.91
CA ASP A 86 4.13 -15.50 -8.93
C ASP A 86 4.25 -14.04 -8.43
N GLN A 87 4.12 -13.82 -7.12
CA GLN A 87 4.26 -12.51 -6.48
C GLN A 87 5.70 -12.22 -6.02
N GLY A 88 6.55 -13.24 -5.92
CA GLY A 88 7.97 -13.11 -5.70
C GLY A 88 8.66 -12.81 -7.04
N PHE A 89 9.58 -11.85 -7.03
CA PHE A 89 10.45 -11.49 -8.16
C PHE A 89 10.69 -12.67 -9.13
N SER A 90 10.13 -12.60 -10.35
CA SER A 90 10.54 -13.52 -11.42
C SER A 90 12.02 -13.26 -11.72
N ASN A 91 12.82 -14.31 -11.65
CA ASN A 91 14.27 -14.31 -11.88
C ASN A 91 14.68 -13.65 -13.19
#